data_AF-A0A5C6U0V4-F1
#
_entry.id   AF-A0A5C6U0V4-F1
#
_cell.length_a   1.000
_cell.length_b   1.000
_cell.length_c   1.000
_cell.angle_alpha   90.00
_cell.angle_beta   90.00
_cell.angle_gamma   90.00
#
_symmetry.space_group_name_H-M   'P 1'
#
loop_
_entity.id
_entity.type
_entity.pdbx_description
1 polymer ?
#
loop_
_entity_poly.entity_id
_entity_poly.type
_entity_poly.pdbx_seq_one_letter_code
_entity_poly.pdbx_strand_id
1 'polypeptide(L)' 'MALAAKQQHPPAREGTRASVTFPGEIYAELERIAEEKKVSVAWVVRDAVEKYVEAQYPLFRRQQ' A
#
# COMPACT_ATOMS: atom_id res chain seq x y z
N MET A 1 15.96 -37.29 14.57
CA MET A 1 15.01 -36.57 13.70
C MET A 1 14.55 -35.31 14.43
N ALA A 2 15.15 -34.16 14.12
CA ALA A 2 14.85 -32.90 14.79
C ALA A 2 13.62 -32.25 14.14
N LEU A 3 12.56 -32.09 14.92
CA LEU A 3 11.35 -31.35 14.55
C LEU A 3 11.70 -29.85 14.50
N ALA A 4 11.73 -29.28 13.30
CA ALA A 4 11.91 -27.85 13.11
C ALA A 4 10.66 -27.11 13.61
N ALA A 5 10.84 -26.32 14.68
CA ALA A 5 9.82 -25.48 15.25
C ALA A 5 9.33 -24.45 14.20
N LYS A 6 8.03 -24.49 13.87
CA LYS A 6 7.37 -23.46 13.06
C LYS A 6 7.45 -22.14 13.83
N GLN A 7 8.28 -21.23 13.33
CA GLN A 7 8.39 -19.87 13.83
C GLN A 7 7.01 -19.20 13.71
N GLN A 8 6.46 -18.84 14.86
CA GLN A 8 5.20 -18.11 14.98
C GLN A 8 5.44 -16.70 14.42
N HIS A 9 4.90 -16.42 13.24
CA HIS A 9 4.85 -15.05 12.73
C HIS A 9 3.88 -14.25 13.60
N PRO A 10 4.25 -13.03 14.05
CA PRO A 10 3.30 -12.13 14.72
C PRO A 10 2.08 -11.90 13.80
N PRO A 11 0.88 -11.57 14.33
CA PRO A 11 -0.29 -11.36 13.50
C PRO A 11 0.07 -10.33 12.43
N ALA A 12 0.17 -10.79 11.19
CA ALA A 12 0.44 -9.93 10.05
C ALA A 12 -0.65 -8.87 10.06
N ARG A 13 -0.27 -7.58 10.08
CA ARG A 13 -1.21 -6.47 9.93
C ARG A 13 -2.19 -6.85 8.81
N GLU A 14 -3.47 -7.03 9.14
CA GLU A 14 -4.48 -7.56 8.22
C GLU A 14 -4.66 -6.59 7.06
N GLY A 15 -3.84 -6.76 6.01
CA GLY A 15 -3.92 -6.00 4.78
C GLY A 15 -4.65 -6.83 3.73
N THR A 16 -5.79 -6.35 3.25
CA THR A 16 -6.47 -6.95 2.10
C THR A 16 -5.68 -6.64 0.83
N ARG A 17 -5.27 -7.68 0.10
CA ARG A 17 -4.63 -7.53 -1.21
C ARG A 17 -5.69 -7.23 -2.27
N ALA A 18 -5.55 -6.09 -2.94
CA ALA A 18 -6.28 -5.78 -4.17
C ALA A 18 -5.34 -5.98 -5.38
N SER A 19 -5.89 -6.48 -6.49
CA SER A 19 -5.20 -6.51 -7.78
C SER A 19 -5.94 -5.57 -8.72
N VAL A 20 -5.22 -4.60 -9.28
CA VAL A 20 -5.76 -3.61 -10.22
C VAL A 20 -4.80 -3.49 -11.39
N THR A 21 -5.35 -3.25 -12.59
CA THR A 21 -4.55 -3.04 -13.81
C THR A 21 -4.53 -1.55 -14.10
N PHE A 22 -3.33 -0.99 -14.19
CA PHE A 22 -3.13 0.41 -14.56
C PHE A 22 -2.85 0.53 -16.06
N PRO A 23 -3.32 1.60 -16.73
CA PRO A 23 -2.82 1.98 -18.06
C PRO A 23 -1.30 2.22 -18.01
N GLY A 24 -0.58 1.86 -19.08
CA GLY A 24 0.88 1.95 -19.12
C GLY A 24 1.43 3.36 -18.88
N GLU A 25 0.74 4.39 -19.38
CA GLU A 25 1.11 5.80 -19.17
C GLU A 25 1.07 6.18 -17.68
N ILE A 26 0.01 5.78 -16.97
CA ILE A 26 -0.14 6.04 -15.54
C ILE A 26 0.87 5.25 -14.72
N TYR A 27 1.12 3.99 -15.10
CA TYR A 27 2.09 3.16 -14.40
C TYR A 27 3.52 3.73 -14.53
N ALA A 28 3.90 4.23 -15.71
CA ALA A 28 5.20 4.88 -15.90
C ALA A 28 5.36 6.14 -15.03
N GLU A 29 4.28 6.91 -14.85
CA GLU A 29 4.31 8.07 -13.95
C GLU A 29 4.42 7.65 -12.47
N LEU A 30 3.73 6.58 -12.06
CA LEU A 30 3.88 6.01 -10.72
C LEU A 30 5.31 5.52 -10.45
N GLU A 31 5.98 4.94 -11.45
CA GLU A 31 7.39 4.55 -11.35
C GLU A 31 8.30 5.76 -11.15
N ARG A 32 8.11 6.84 -11.91
CA ARG A 32 8.88 8.08 -11.73
C ARG A 32 8.72 8.66 -10.32
N ILE A 33 7.48 8.74 -9.83
CA ILE A 33 7.19 9.24 -8.48
C ILE A 33 7.83 8.33 -7.42
N ALA A 34 7.82 7.02 -7.64
CA ALA A 34 8.43 6.05 -6.75
C ALA A 34 9.96 6.21 -6.69
N GLU A 35 10.61 6.40 -7.84
CA GLU A 35 12.05 6.66 -7.95
C GLU A 35 12.46 7.98 -7.26
N GLU A 36 11.74 9.07 -7.55
CA GLU A 36 12.00 10.38 -6.94
C GLU A 36 11.89 10.36 -5.42
N LYS A 37 10.87 9.67 -4.90
CA LYS A 37 10.63 9.53 -3.46
C LYS A 37 11.43 8.40 -2.81
N LYS A 38 12.15 7.59 -3.59
CA LYS A 38 12.89 6.38 -3.16
C LYS A 38 12.01 5.38 -2.40
N VAL A 39 10.80 5.20 -2.90
CA VAL A 39 9.78 4.30 -2.34
C VAL A 39 9.36 3.29 -3.41
N SER A 40 8.55 2.29 -3.05
CA SER A 40 7.97 1.37 -4.02
C SER A 40 6.70 1.94 -4.64
N VAL A 41 6.37 1.50 -5.87
CA VAL A 41 5.09 1.85 -6.53
C VAL A 41 3.89 1.50 -5.63
N ALA A 42 3.94 0.38 -4.93
CA ALA A 42 2.89 -0.02 -3.99
C ALA A 42 2.72 0.99 -2.83
N TRP A 43 3.81 1.61 -2.36
CA TRP A 43 3.74 2.67 -1.37
C TRP A 43 3.07 3.93 -1.95
N VAL A 44 3.41 4.31 -3.19
CA VAL A 44 2.79 5.46 -3.87
C VAL A 44 1.29 5.25 -4.04
N VAL A 45 0.87 4.05 -4.47
CA VAL A 45 -0.54 3.69 -4.60
C VAL A 45 -1.25 3.78 -3.26
N ARG A 46 -0.63 3.28 -2.18
CA ARG A 46 -1.20 3.36 -0.83
C ARG A 46 -1.40 4.80 -0.38
N ASP A 47 -0.36 5.65 -0.48
CA ASP A 47 -0.42 7.06 -0.09
C ASP A 47 -1.47 7.84 -0.91
N ALA A 48 -1.56 7.56 -2.22
CA ALA A 48 -2.57 8.17 -3.09
C ALA A 48 -4.00 7.74 -2.69
N VAL A 49 -4.20 6.47 -2.36
CA VAL A 49 -5.51 5.96 -1.91
C VAL A 49 -5.91 6.56 -0.56
N GLU A 50 -4.98 6.64 0.41
CA GLU A 50 -5.25 7.28 1.71
C GLU A 50 -5.70 8.73 1.53
N LYS A 51 -4.98 9.51 0.71
CA LYS A 51 -5.35 10.90 0.37
C LYS A 51 -6.67 11.00 -0.39
N TYR A 52 -6.95 10.07 -1.30
CA TYR A 52 -8.20 10.05 -2.06
C TYR A 52 -9.38 9.81 -1.11
N VAL A 53 -9.28 8.85 -0.19
CA VAL A 53 -10.33 8.57 0.80
C VAL A 53 -10.55 9.76 1.73
N GLU A 54 -9.48 10.40 2.22
CA GLU A 54 -9.59 11.62 3.03
C GLU A 54 -10.28 12.77 2.27
N ALA A 55 -9.94 12.95 0.99
CA ALA A 55 -10.54 13.97 0.14
C ALA A 55 -12.01 13.68 -0.17
N GLN A 56 -12.41 12.41 -0.30
CA GLN A 56 -13.81 12.01 -0.51
C GLN A 56 -14.66 12.10 0.76
N TYR A 57 -14.05 11.94 1.93
CA TYR A 57 -14.73 11.98 3.22
C TYR A 57 -14.15 13.05 4.16
N PRO A 58 -14.17 14.35 3.78
CA PRO A 58 -13.61 15.42 4.62
C PRO A 58 -14.35 15.55 5.96
N LEU A 59 -15.59 15.04 6.04
CA LEU A 59 -16.43 15.02 7.24
C LEU A 59 -16.05 13.93 8.26
N PHE A 60 -15.30 12.90 7.85
CA PHE A 60 -14.84 11.81 8.73
C PHE A 60 -13.34 11.89 9.00
N ARG A 61 -12.78 13.11 9.11
CA ARG A 61 -11.44 13.30 9.67
C ARG A 61 -11.44 12.75 11.10
N ARG A 62 -11.08 11.48 11.23
CA ARG A 62 -11.10 10.74 12.48
C ARG A 62 -10.09 11.40 13.42
N GLN A 63 -10.58 12.06 14.46
CA GLN A 63 -9.78 12.36 15.64
C GLN A 63 -9.40 11.01 16.28
N GLN A 64 -8.25 10.47 15.94
CA GLN A 64 -7.55 9.42 16.69
C GLN A 64 -6.04 9.64 16.52
#